data_AF-A0A7W0X8R7-F1
#
_entry.id   AF-A0A7W0X8R7-F1
#
_cell.length_a   1.000
_cell.length_b   1.000
_cell.length_c   1.000
_cell.angle_alpha   90.00
_cell.angle_beta   90.00
_cell.angle_gamma   90.00
#
_symmetry.space_group_name_H-M   'P 1'
#
loop_
_entity.id
_entity.type
_entity.pdbx_description
1 polymer ?
#
loop_
_entity_poly.entity_id
_entity_poly.type
_entity_poly.pdbx_seq_one_letter_code
_entity_poly.pdbx_strand_id
1 'polypeptide(L)' 'MRTTLDLDDDVVGAARELAAGERRSLGSVISELARRGLTPARIETAEGLPVIRVPAGTPPLTPEMVRRAIDED' A
#
# COMPACT_ATOMS: atom_id res chain seq x y z
N MET A 1 -6.09 -0.33 -23.68
CA MET A 1 -5.34 -1.32 -24.49
C MET A 1 -5.62 -2.71 -23.92
N ARG A 2 -5.72 -3.75 -24.76
CA ARG A 2 -5.83 -5.14 -24.33
C ARG A 2 -4.52 -5.85 -24.65
N THR A 3 -3.88 -6.41 -23.63
CA THR A 3 -2.58 -7.06 -23.71
C THR A 3 -2.67 -8.41 -23.00
N THR A 4 -2.01 -9.42 -23.54
CA THR A 4 -1.84 -10.71 -22.86
C THR A 4 -0.51 -10.68 -22.10
N LEU A 5 -0.55 -10.98 -20.82
CA LEU A 5 0.62 -11.03 -19.94
C LEU A 5 0.68 -12.43 -19.31
N ASP A 6 1.88 -12.94 -19.14
CA ASP A 6 2.14 -14.10 -18.28
C ASP A 6 2.27 -13.59 -16.83
N LEU A 7 1.54 -14.21 -15.90
CA LEU A 7 1.47 -13.82 -14.50
C LEU A 7 1.52 -15.09 -13.65
N ASP A 8 2.31 -15.06 -12.58
CA ASP A 8 2.36 -16.15 -11.62
C ASP A 8 0.98 -16.40 -10.96
N ASP A 9 0.69 -17.66 -10.65
CA ASP A 9 -0.62 -18.09 -10.14
C ASP A 9 -0.99 -17.40 -8.81
N ASP A 10 -0.01 -17.10 -7.97
CA ASP A 10 -0.19 -16.40 -6.70
C ASP A 10 -0.62 -14.94 -6.90
N VAL A 11 -0.03 -14.26 -7.89
CA VAL A 11 -0.41 -12.89 -8.29
C VAL A 11 -1.85 -12.88 -8.81
N VAL A 12 -2.22 -13.84 -9.66
CA VAL A 12 -3.59 -13.95 -10.18
C VAL A 12 -4.57 -14.25 -9.04
N GLY A 13 -4.22 -15.12 -8.11
CA GLY A 13 -5.01 -15.43 -6.92
C GLY A 13 -5.29 -14.19 -6.08
N ALA A 14 -4.23 -13.49 -5.65
CA ALA A 14 -4.35 -12.28 -4.84
C ALA A 14 -5.18 -11.19 -5.55
N ALA A 15 -4.94 -10.96 -6.85
CA ALA A 15 -5.67 -9.95 -7.60
C ALA A 15 -7.16 -10.27 -7.76
N ARG A 16 -7.55 -11.56 -7.79
CA ARG A 16 -8.97 -11.97 -7.80
C ARG A 16 -9.67 -11.68 -6.48
N GLU A 17 -9.01 -11.95 -5.36
CA GLU A 17 -9.56 -11.65 -4.04
C GLU A 17 -9.77 -10.14 -3.85
N LEU A 18 -8.76 -9.33 -4.23
CA LEU A 18 -8.86 -7.88 -4.26
C LEU A 18 -10.00 -7.38 -5.15
N ALA A 19 -10.09 -7.90 -6.37
CA ALA A 19 -11.15 -7.52 -7.31
C ALA A 19 -12.55 -7.85 -6.79
N ALA A 20 -12.72 -8.99 -6.11
CA ALA A 20 -13.97 -9.39 -5.49
C ALA A 20 -14.34 -8.47 -4.31
N GLY A 21 -13.39 -8.18 -3.42
CA GLY A 21 -13.59 -7.29 -2.28
C GLY A 21 -13.96 -5.86 -2.69
N GLU A 22 -13.33 -5.35 -3.75
CA GLU A 22 -13.55 -3.99 -4.26
C GLU A 22 -14.67 -3.88 -5.31
N ARG A 23 -15.28 -5.00 -5.73
CA ARG A 23 -16.28 -5.08 -6.82
C ARG A 23 -15.78 -4.46 -8.13
N ARG A 24 -14.53 -4.74 -8.48
CA ARG A 24 -13.86 -4.24 -9.70
C ARG A 24 -13.50 -5.39 -10.63
N SER A 25 -13.20 -5.07 -11.89
CA SER A 25 -12.68 -6.09 -12.81
C SER A 25 -11.22 -6.43 -12.49
N LEU A 26 -10.83 -7.69 -12.70
CA LEU A 26 -9.45 -8.15 -12.53
C LEU A 26 -8.46 -7.29 -13.32
N GLY A 27 -8.80 -6.95 -14.57
CA GLY A 27 -7.96 -6.08 -15.41
C GLY A 27 -7.81 -4.66 -14.85
N SER A 28 -8.82 -4.11 -14.18
CA SER A 28 -8.71 -2.79 -13.52
C SER A 28 -7.76 -2.83 -12.33
N VAL A 29 -7.87 -3.87 -11.50
CA VAL A 29 -7.00 -4.07 -10.32
C VAL A 29 -5.55 -4.29 -10.75
N ILE A 30 -5.29 -5.22 -11.68
CA ILE A 30 -3.94 -5.46 -12.22
C ILE A 30 -3.36 -4.19 -12.85
N SER A 31 -4.16 -3.46 -13.62
CA SER A 31 -3.71 -2.21 -14.25
C SER A 31 -3.32 -1.14 -13.22
N GLU A 32 -4.04 -1.08 -12.10
CA GLU A 32 -3.68 -0.19 -10.99
C GLU A 32 -2.44 -0.64 -10.24
N LEU A 33 -2.34 -1.92 -9.89
CA LEU A 33 -1.16 -2.48 -9.23
C LEU A 33 0.10 -2.26 -10.06
N ALA A 34 0.01 -2.48 -11.38
CA ALA A 34 1.08 -2.17 -12.31
C ALA A 34 1.46 -0.67 -12.29
N ARG A 35 0.49 0.25 -12.32
CA ARG A 35 0.78 1.70 -12.21
C ARG A 35 1.47 2.07 -10.90
N ARG A 36 1.03 1.47 -9.78
CA ARG A 36 1.65 1.68 -8.46
C ARG A 36 3.08 1.14 -8.43
N GLY A 37 3.32 -0.07 -8.96
CA GLY A 37 4.64 -0.69 -9.03
C GLY A 37 5.61 0.02 -9.98
N LEU A 38 5.11 0.63 -11.05
CA LEU A 38 5.91 1.45 -11.98
C LEU A 38 6.24 2.84 -11.41
N THR A 39 5.59 3.25 -10.33
CA THR A 39 5.91 4.49 -9.63
C THR A 39 7.00 4.18 -8.61
N PRO A 40 8.25 4.64 -8.78
CA PRO A 40 9.31 4.36 -7.82
C PRO A 40 8.93 4.93 -6.45
N ALA A 41 8.91 4.06 -5.43
CA ALA A 41 8.72 4.50 -4.05
C ALA A 41 9.92 5.36 -3.66
N ARG A 42 9.71 6.67 -3.51
CA ARG A 42 10.70 7.55 -2.89
C ARG A 42 10.55 7.42 -1.39
N ILE A 43 11.38 6.55 -0.81
CA ILE A 43 11.57 6.51 0.64
C ILE A 43 12.60 7.57 0.97
N GLU A 44 12.19 8.61 1.68
CA GLU A 44 13.15 9.54 2.26
C GLU A 44 13.90 8.82 3.38
N THR A 45 15.21 9.02 3.41
CA THR A 45 16.07 8.46 4.46
C THR A 45 16.82 9.58 5.19
N ALA A 46 16.98 9.43 6.49
CA ALA A 46 17.87 10.23 7.31
C ALA A 46 18.75 9.27 8.12
N GLU A 47 20.07 9.46 8.09
CA GLU A 47 21.03 8.60 8.79
C GLU A 47 20.88 7.10 8.45
N GLY A 48 20.47 6.78 7.21
CA GLY A 48 20.26 5.40 6.75
C GLY A 48 18.93 4.77 7.19
N LEU A 49 18.10 5.49 7.93
CA LEU A 49 16.78 5.03 8.35
C LEU A 49 15.68 5.69 7.51
N PRO A 50 14.60 4.96 7.14
CA PRO A 50 13.44 5.55 6.49
C PRO A 50 12.79 6.57 7.42
N VAL A 51 12.45 7.75 6.89
CA VAL A 51 11.79 8.80 7.65
C VAL A 51 10.43 9.14 7.07
N ILE A 52 9.46 9.35 7.97
CA ILE A 52 8.13 9.87 7.65
C ILE A 52 8.16 11.36 7.96
N ARG A 53 7.97 12.19 6.93
CA ARG A 53 7.82 13.64 7.12
C ARG A 53 6.39 13.93 7.58
N VAL A 54 6.25 14.46 8.80
CA VAL A 54 4.98 14.95 9.32
C VAL A 54 4.91 16.48 9.17
N PRO A 55 3.71 17.07 9.03
CA PRO A 55 3.56 18.52 9.02
C PRO A 55 4.17 19.19 10.25
N ALA A 56 4.69 20.41 10.09
CA ALA A 56 5.22 21.19 11.20
C ALA A 56 4.14 21.40 12.28
N GLY A 57 4.52 21.23 13.55
CA GLY A 57 3.60 21.33 14.68
C GLY A 57 2.79 20.06 14.97
N THR A 58 3.02 18.97 14.23
CA THR A 58 2.44 17.66 14.59
C THR A 58 2.90 17.27 16.00
N PRO A 59 1.99 16.99 16.95
CA PRO A 59 2.38 16.60 18.31
C PRO A 59 3.14 15.27 18.28
N PRO A 60 4.08 15.05 19.22
CA PRO A 60 4.81 13.79 19.30
C PRO A 60 3.85 12.64 19.60
N LEU A 61 4.15 11.48 19.03
CA LEU A 61 3.45 10.24 19.37
C LEU A 61 3.82 9.86 20.82
N THR A 62 2.84 9.76 21.71
CA THR A 62 3.09 9.43 23.14
C THR A 62 2.72 7.99 23.47
N PRO A 63 3.28 7.42 24.56
CA PRO A 63 2.90 6.09 25.04
C PRO A 63 1.40 5.95 25.32
N GLU A 64 0.72 7.00 25.80
CA GLU A 64 -0.72 6.99 26.07
C GLU A 64 -1.54 6.85 24.78
N MET A 65 -1.09 7.46 23.68
CA MET A 65 -1.73 7.31 22.37
C MET A 65 -1.66 5.85 21.89
N VAL A 66 -0.51 5.19 22.09
CA VAL A 66 -0.30 3.78 21.73
C VAL A 66 -1.17 2.87 22.59
N ARG A 67 -1.20 3.12 23.91
CA ARG A 67 -2.02 2.36 24.87
C ARG A 67 -3.49 2.36 24.45
N ARG A 68 -4.04 3.56 24.18
CA ARG A 68 -5.44 3.72 23.76
C ARG A 68 -5.74 2.98 22.45
N ALA A 69 -4.85 3.02 21.47
CA ALA A 69 -5.08 2.36 20.18
C ALA A 69 -5.14 0.83 20.30
N ILE A 70 -4.36 0.24 21.22
CA ILE A 70 -4.37 -1.21 21.47
C ILE A 70 -5.65 -1.63 22.21
N ASP A 71 -6.16 -0.77 23.10
CA ASP A 71 -7.36 -1.06 23.89
C ASP A 71 -8.68 -0.90 23.07
N GLU A 72 -8.61 -0.33 21.85
CA GLU A 72 -9.75 -0.11 20.95
C GLU A 72 -10.01 -1.28 19.97
N ASP A 73 -9.17 -2.33 19.98
CA ASP A 73 -9.35 -3.61 19.27
C ASP A 73 -9.89 -4.73 20.21
#